data_AF-E8R6C1-F1
#
_entry.id   AF-E8R6C1-F1
#
_cell.length_a   1.000
_cell.length_b   1.000
_cell.length_c   1.000
_cell.angle_alpha   90.00
_cell.angle_beta   90.00
_cell.angle_gamma   90.00
#
_symmetry.space_group_name_H-M   'P 1'
#
loop_
_entity.id
_entity.type
_entity.pdbx_description
1 polymer ?
#
loop_
_entity_poly.entity_id
_entity_poly.type
_entity_poly.pdbx_seq_one_letter_code
_entity_poly.pdbx_strand_id
1 'polypeptide(L)'
;MMMLTFFLFVSSTICLYIFDDAPIQRAGMVEYVGRQASILETGRAEGAFNLSRLKGRPNLFGVGAVEGLDGEITIWDSRLLVTRVREQRLEPAEGWNHRAIFLVWAEVARWVDQPIPDEIRTQGQLQQLVRAKATEAGIDPDDPFPFRVTGRVASLEWHVNVDQTDGQPIDQRRFERSKERFQETDLMVEILGFHSTAHAGVFIKNSSTDANQPPDALHLHVRPQNRPGVTGHVDRLTLGKGMTLSLPAINQ
;
A
#
# COMPACT_ATOMS: atom_id res chain seq x y z
N MET A 1 16.38 -51.20 50.33
CA MET A 1 16.88 -50.97 48.95
C MET A 1 15.81 -50.20 48.21
N MET A 2 16.14 -48.96 47.84
CA MET A 2 15.28 -47.96 47.20
C MET A 2 14.73 -48.41 45.84
N MET A 3 13.54 -47.91 45.45
CA MET A 3 13.37 -47.30 44.13
C MET A 3 12.14 -46.38 44.15
N LEU A 4 12.41 -45.07 44.15
CA LEU A 4 11.42 -44.02 44.00
C LEU A 4 11.43 -43.64 42.51
N THR A 5 10.37 -43.97 41.78
CA THR A 5 10.25 -43.68 40.35
C THR A 5 9.75 -42.24 40.18
N PHE A 6 10.64 -41.32 39.84
CA PHE A 6 10.30 -39.97 39.40
C PHE A 6 9.97 -40.00 37.90
N PHE A 7 8.72 -39.76 37.53
CA PHE A 7 8.37 -39.39 36.15
C PHE A 7 8.39 -37.87 36.05
N LEU A 8 9.35 -37.34 35.28
CA LEU A 8 9.40 -35.93 34.90
C LEU A 8 8.21 -35.59 33.99
N PHE A 9 7.37 -34.65 34.43
CA PHE A 9 6.48 -33.92 33.54
C PHE A 9 7.30 -32.87 32.78
N VAL A 10 7.55 -33.11 31.50
CA VAL A 10 8.10 -32.07 30.60
C VAL A 10 6.94 -31.19 30.17
N SER A 11 6.72 -30.08 30.89
CA SER A 11 5.82 -29.02 30.45
C SER A 11 6.45 -28.34 29.23
N SER A 12 6.01 -28.70 28.03
CA SER A 12 6.35 -27.95 26.81
C SER A 12 5.57 -26.63 26.85
N THR A 13 6.20 -25.59 27.40
CA THR A 13 5.70 -24.22 27.28
C THR A 13 5.84 -23.83 25.82
N ILE A 14 4.75 -23.90 25.05
CA ILE A 14 4.65 -23.27 23.74
C ILE A 14 4.81 -21.77 23.99
N CYS A 15 6.00 -21.24 23.74
CA CYS A 15 6.22 -19.81 23.67
C CYS A 15 5.51 -19.32 22.41
N LEU A 16 4.26 -18.90 22.55
CA LEU A 16 3.58 -18.10 21.53
C LEU A 16 4.39 -16.81 21.39
N TYR A 17 5.19 -16.73 20.33
CA TYR A 17 5.80 -15.48 19.91
C TYR A 17 4.65 -14.52 19.58
N ILE A 18 4.31 -13.65 20.53
CA ILE A 18 3.47 -12.50 20.27
C ILE A 18 4.33 -11.59 19.39
N PHE A 19 4.03 -11.54 18.10
CA PHE A 19 4.58 -10.52 17.22
C PHE A 19 4.01 -9.18 17.69
N ASP A 20 4.79 -8.44 18.47
CA ASP A 20 4.42 -7.09 18.87
C ASP A 20 4.31 -6.22 17.63
N ASP A 21 3.20 -5.48 17.54
CA ASP A 21 3.00 -4.53 16.47
C ASP A 21 3.99 -3.37 16.59
N ALA A 22 4.55 -2.94 15.46
CA ALA A 22 5.33 -1.73 15.36
C ALA A 22 4.50 -0.51 15.83
N PRO A 23 5.15 0.50 16.45
CA PRO A 23 4.47 1.70 16.88
C PRO A 23 3.91 2.47 15.68
N ILE A 24 2.68 2.97 15.83
CA ILE A 24 2.05 3.87 14.86
C ILE A 24 2.79 5.20 14.88
N GLN A 25 3.27 5.62 13.72
CA GLN A 25 3.87 6.92 13.49
C GLN A 25 2.86 7.86 12.83
N ARG A 26 3.07 9.17 12.97
CA ARG A 26 2.20 10.22 12.43
C ARG A 26 3.05 11.29 11.77
N ALA A 27 2.63 11.73 10.59
CA ALA A 27 3.21 12.85 9.87
C ALA A 27 2.13 13.46 8.98
N GLY A 28 2.06 14.79 8.87
CA GLY A 28 1.02 15.47 8.09
C GLY A 28 -0.39 14.94 8.39
N MET A 29 -1.07 14.48 7.33
CA MET A 29 -2.43 13.93 7.40
C MET A 29 -2.48 12.40 7.55
N VAL A 30 -1.32 11.73 7.66
CA VAL A 30 -1.24 10.27 7.58
C VAL A 30 -0.70 9.67 8.86
N GLU A 31 -1.14 8.44 9.13
CA GLU A 31 -0.50 7.54 10.06
C GLU A 31 0.14 6.40 9.27
N TYR A 32 1.25 5.85 9.77
CA TYR A 32 1.95 4.77 9.09
C TYR A 32 2.70 3.86 10.07
N VAL A 33 3.00 2.64 9.61
CA VAL A 33 3.74 1.60 10.33
C VAL A 33 4.59 0.80 9.36
N GLY A 34 5.66 0.18 9.88
CA GLY A 34 6.57 -0.65 9.10
C GLY A 34 7.39 0.13 8.07
N ARG A 35 8.25 -0.58 7.34
CA ARG A 35 9.11 -0.02 6.29
C ARG A 35 9.24 -1.02 5.15
N GLN A 36 9.00 -0.61 3.91
CA GLN A 36 9.24 -1.43 2.73
C GLN A 36 10.71 -1.89 2.64
N ALA A 37 11.66 -1.01 2.96
CA ALA A 37 13.09 -1.31 2.91
C ALA A 37 13.47 -2.47 3.86
N SER A 38 12.71 -2.69 4.94
CA SER A 38 12.97 -3.79 5.88
C SER A 38 12.93 -5.17 5.23
N ILE A 39 12.18 -5.33 4.12
CA ILE A 39 12.08 -6.59 3.37
C ILE A 39 13.45 -7.05 2.90
N LEU A 40 14.24 -6.14 2.33
CA LEU A 40 15.57 -6.43 1.81
C LEU A 40 16.64 -6.34 2.91
N GLU A 41 16.50 -5.40 3.85
CA GLU A 41 17.43 -5.24 4.98
C GLU A 41 17.47 -6.49 5.87
N THR A 42 16.33 -7.14 6.09
CA THR A 42 16.21 -8.33 6.94
C THR A 42 16.16 -9.63 6.15
N GLY A 43 15.90 -9.56 4.84
CA GLY A 43 15.59 -10.71 3.99
C GLY A 43 14.27 -11.39 4.35
N ARG A 44 13.34 -10.71 5.04
CA ARG A 44 12.05 -11.27 5.47
C ARG A 44 10.90 -10.29 5.28
N ALA A 45 9.72 -10.82 4.99
CA ALA A 45 8.48 -10.06 4.84
C ALA A 45 7.61 -10.17 6.10
N GLU A 46 8.16 -9.80 7.26
CA GLU A 46 7.47 -9.96 8.56
C GLU A 46 6.31 -8.96 8.70
N GLY A 47 5.18 -9.42 9.27
CA GLY A 47 4.03 -8.57 9.54
C GLY A 47 4.31 -7.63 10.71
N ALA A 48 4.44 -6.34 10.43
CA ALA A 48 4.68 -5.28 11.42
C ALA A 48 3.41 -4.80 12.13
N PHE A 49 2.21 -5.02 11.57
CA PHE A 49 0.99 -4.43 12.12
C PHE A 49 -0.26 -5.27 11.87
N ASN A 50 -1.07 -5.49 12.92
CA ASN A 50 -2.36 -6.17 12.81
C ASN A 50 -3.47 -5.21 12.33
N LEU A 51 -4.04 -5.48 11.16
CA LEU A 51 -5.07 -4.62 10.54
C LEU A 51 -6.38 -4.56 11.35
N SER A 52 -6.68 -5.55 12.18
CA SER A 52 -7.87 -5.54 13.05
C SER A 52 -7.94 -4.35 14.00
N ARG A 53 -6.80 -3.70 14.29
CA ARG A 53 -6.73 -2.49 15.11
C ARG A 53 -7.33 -1.25 14.45
N LEU A 54 -7.51 -1.27 13.13
CA LEU A 54 -8.14 -0.19 12.37
C LEU A 54 -9.65 -0.41 12.17
N LYS A 55 -10.18 -1.57 12.58
CA LYS A 55 -11.60 -1.90 12.42
C LYS A 55 -12.48 -0.89 13.15
N GLY A 56 -13.49 -0.38 12.45
CA GLY A 56 -14.48 0.54 13.01
C GLY A 56 -14.07 2.02 12.95
N ARG A 57 -12.85 2.34 12.48
CA ARG A 57 -12.48 3.72 12.18
C ARG A 57 -13.24 4.21 10.94
N PRO A 58 -13.92 5.37 11.01
CA PRO A 58 -14.71 5.89 9.90
C PRO A 58 -13.80 6.51 8.82
N ASN A 59 -14.32 6.58 7.59
CA ASN A 59 -13.70 7.26 6.46
C ASN A 59 -12.23 6.91 6.23
N LEU A 60 -11.87 5.65 6.51
CA LEU A 60 -10.48 5.20 6.48
C LEU A 60 -10.04 4.86 5.05
N PHE A 61 -8.88 5.37 4.65
CA PHE A 61 -8.23 5.05 3.39
C PHE A 61 -6.78 4.65 3.64
N GLY A 62 -6.26 3.63 2.98
CA GLY A 62 -4.89 3.17 3.21
C GLY A 62 -4.38 2.20 2.16
N VAL A 63 -3.05 2.09 2.06
CA VAL A 63 -2.35 1.22 1.12
C VAL A 63 -1.13 0.58 1.78
N GLY A 64 -0.80 -0.64 1.36
CA GLY A 64 0.33 -1.39 1.90
C GLY A 64 0.39 -2.82 1.36
N ALA A 65 1.34 -3.61 1.86
CA ALA A 65 1.55 -4.99 1.44
C ALA A 65 1.30 -5.98 2.60
N VAL A 66 0.73 -7.14 2.27
CA VAL A 66 0.47 -8.22 3.24
C VAL A 66 1.80 -8.86 3.67
N GLU A 67 1.87 -9.29 4.94
CA GLU A 67 2.96 -10.15 5.43
C GLU A 67 3.23 -11.36 4.52
N GLY A 68 4.46 -11.85 4.52
CA GLY A 68 4.90 -12.93 3.63
C GLY A 68 5.07 -12.50 2.17
N LEU A 69 4.84 -11.22 1.84
CA LEU A 69 4.86 -10.70 0.47
C LEU A 69 3.82 -11.41 -0.41
N ASP A 70 2.64 -11.66 0.16
CA ASP A 70 1.55 -12.41 -0.46
C ASP A 70 0.23 -11.62 -0.43
N GLY A 71 0.18 -10.62 -1.30
CA GLY A 71 -1.00 -9.80 -1.56
C GLY A 71 -0.80 -8.31 -1.28
N GLU A 72 -1.73 -7.54 -1.82
CA GLU A 72 -1.80 -6.09 -1.65
C GLU A 72 -2.97 -5.70 -0.76
N ILE A 73 -2.74 -4.74 0.13
CA ILE A 73 -3.75 -4.18 1.04
C ILE A 73 -4.23 -2.86 0.46
N THR A 74 -5.54 -2.69 0.40
CA THR A 74 -6.16 -1.38 0.12
C THR A 74 -7.36 -1.21 1.03
N ILE A 75 -7.37 -0.14 1.81
CA ILE A 75 -8.52 0.28 2.59
C ILE A 75 -9.20 1.39 1.79
N TRP A 76 -10.47 1.19 1.49
CA TRP A 76 -11.28 2.13 0.74
C TRP A 76 -12.55 2.46 1.51
N ASP A 77 -12.63 3.67 2.05
CA ASP A 77 -13.75 4.14 2.85
C ASP A 77 -14.16 3.13 3.94
N SER A 78 -13.19 2.76 4.78
CA SER A 78 -13.34 1.80 5.89
C SER A 78 -13.65 0.35 5.47
N ARG A 79 -13.56 0.03 4.18
CA ARG A 79 -13.60 -1.36 3.69
C ARG A 79 -12.19 -1.82 3.37
N LEU A 80 -11.73 -2.85 4.07
CA LEU A 80 -10.42 -3.44 3.84
C LEU A 80 -10.51 -4.52 2.77
N LEU A 81 -9.79 -4.31 1.67
CA LEU A 81 -9.64 -5.21 0.54
C LEU A 81 -8.21 -5.76 0.55
N VAL A 82 -8.08 -7.08 0.43
CA VAL A 82 -6.81 -7.74 0.14
C VAL A 82 -6.95 -8.50 -1.15
N THR A 83 -6.08 -8.23 -2.11
CA THR A 83 -6.01 -9.02 -3.34
C THR A 83 -4.80 -9.93 -3.28
N ARG A 84 -5.01 -11.21 -3.56
CA ARG A 84 -3.96 -12.21 -3.75
C ARG A 84 -4.00 -12.78 -5.16
N VAL A 85 -2.93 -13.45 -5.55
CA VAL A 85 -2.92 -14.27 -6.76
C VAL A 85 -2.76 -15.74 -6.39
N ARG A 86 -3.63 -16.58 -6.91
CA ARG A 86 -3.55 -18.05 -6.81
C ARG A 86 -3.79 -18.65 -8.18
N GLU A 87 -2.90 -19.55 -8.61
CA GLU A 87 -3.03 -20.22 -9.91
C GLU A 87 -3.29 -19.23 -11.06
N GLN A 88 -2.56 -18.09 -11.06
CA GLN A 88 -2.70 -16.99 -12.04
C GLN A 88 -4.06 -16.26 -12.03
N ARG A 89 -4.87 -16.43 -10.99
CA ARG A 89 -6.15 -15.73 -10.81
C ARG A 89 -6.07 -14.75 -9.67
N LEU A 90 -6.70 -13.59 -9.86
CA LEU A 90 -6.90 -12.59 -8.83
C LEU A 90 -8.00 -13.06 -7.87
N GLU A 91 -7.68 -13.12 -6.58
CA GLU A 91 -8.58 -13.53 -5.51
C GLU A 91 -8.74 -12.36 -4.52
N PRO A 92 -9.73 -11.47 -4.73
CA PRO A 92 -10.03 -10.42 -3.78
C PRO A 92 -10.74 -10.99 -2.55
N ALA A 93 -10.36 -10.51 -1.37
CA ALA A 93 -10.97 -10.83 -0.10
C ALA A 93 -11.23 -9.54 0.69
N GLU A 94 -12.34 -9.53 1.44
CA GLU A 94 -12.64 -8.49 2.41
C GLU A 94 -12.41 -9.01 3.83
N GLY A 95 -11.88 -8.18 4.71
CA GLY A 95 -11.73 -8.53 6.12
C GLY A 95 -10.52 -7.92 6.79
N TRP A 96 -10.50 -7.97 8.11
CA TRP A 96 -9.47 -7.31 8.91
C TRP A 96 -8.42 -8.27 9.49
N ASN A 97 -8.57 -9.58 9.26
CA ASN A 97 -7.70 -10.59 9.84
C ASN A 97 -6.43 -10.81 8.99
N HIS A 98 -5.63 -9.75 8.87
CA HIS A 98 -4.38 -9.74 8.13
C HIS A 98 -3.34 -8.88 8.86
N ARG A 99 -2.06 -9.14 8.60
CA ARG A 99 -0.97 -8.25 9.01
C ARG A 99 -0.31 -7.61 7.80
N ALA A 100 0.17 -6.39 7.98
CA ALA A 100 0.90 -5.63 6.96
C ALA A 100 2.40 -5.63 7.25
N ILE A 101 3.23 -5.74 6.22
CA ILE A 101 4.68 -5.49 6.33
C ILE A 101 4.91 -4.01 6.61
N PHE A 102 4.19 -3.17 5.87
CA PHE A 102 4.09 -1.73 6.06
C PHE A 102 2.71 -1.26 5.58
N LEU A 103 2.24 -0.16 6.13
CA LEU A 103 0.94 0.42 5.80
C LEU A 103 1.00 1.93 6.03
N VAL A 104 0.41 2.69 5.12
CA VAL A 104 0.08 4.11 5.32
C VAL A 104 -1.42 4.29 5.18
N TRP A 105 -2.01 5.11 6.04
CA TRP A 105 -3.44 5.38 6.01
C TRP A 105 -3.79 6.78 6.50
N ALA A 106 -5.01 7.21 6.22
CA ALA A 106 -5.60 8.47 6.68
C ALA A 106 -7.11 8.32 6.83
N GLU A 107 -7.71 9.13 7.71
CA GLU A 107 -9.16 9.30 7.77
C GLU A 107 -9.55 10.54 6.97
N VAL A 108 -10.36 10.38 5.92
CA VAL A 108 -10.75 11.46 5.01
C VAL A 108 -12.27 11.52 4.89
N ALA A 109 -12.88 12.32 5.76
CA ALA A 109 -14.34 12.47 5.82
C ALA A 109 -14.94 13.08 4.54
N ARG A 110 -14.19 13.95 3.83
CA ARG A 110 -14.66 14.62 2.63
C ARG A 110 -13.53 14.82 1.63
N TRP A 111 -13.85 14.55 0.37
CA TRP A 111 -12.99 14.78 -0.79
C TRP A 111 -13.49 16.00 -1.57
N VAL A 112 -12.56 16.77 -2.13
CA VAL A 112 -12.82 17.92 -3.02
C VAL A 112 -12.23 17.61 -4.39
N ASP A 113 -13.10 17.53 -5.38
CA ASP A 113 -12.74 17.18 -6.75
C ASP A 113 -12.18 18.38 -7.51
N GLN A 114 -11.16 18.11 -8.31
CA GLN A 114 -10.48 19.05 -9.17
C GLN A 114 -10.17 18.38 -10.51
N PRO A 115 -10.40 19.05 -11.65
CA PRO A 115 -10.09 18.47 -12.95
C PRO A 115 -8.57 18.32 -13.14
N ILE A 116 -8.15 17.21 -13.74
CA ILE A 116 -6.79 17.02 -14.23
C ILE A 116 -6.73 17.57 -15.67
N PRO A 117 -5.85 18.55 -15.98
CA PRO A 117 -5.67 19.03 -17.34
C PRO A 117 -5.24 17.91 -18.30
N ASP A 118 -5.75 17.91 -19.53
CA ASP A 118 -5.54 16.84 -20.52
C ASP A 118 -4.07 16.67 -20.97
N GLU A 119 -3.23 17.67 -20.70
CA GLU A 119 -1.80 17.69 -20.95
C GLU A 119 -1.00 16.87 -19.90
N ILE A 120 -1.60 16.61 -18.74
CA ILE A 120 -1.01 15.79 -17.68
C ILE A 120 -1.25 14.33 -18.03
N ARG A 121 -0.18 13.66 -18.49
CA ARG A 121 -0.25 12.29 -19.01
C ARG A 121 0.59 11.29 -18.23
N THR A 122 1.73 11.70 -17.68
CA THR A 122 2.64 10.77 -17.00
C THR A 122 2.48 10.82 -15.48
N GLN A 123 2.91 9.76 -14.79
CA GLN A 123 2.97 9.72 -13.33
C GLN A 123 3.82 10.86 -12.73
N GLY A 124 4.94 11.23 -13.38
CA GLY A 124 5.76 12.36 -12.94
C GLY A 124 5.05 13.70 -13.06
N GLN A 125 4.28 13.92 -14.13
CA GLN A 125 3.43 15.11 -14.26
C GLN A 125 2.29 15.11 -13.23
N LEU A 126 1.69 13.94 -12.96
CA LEU A 126 0.69 13.79 -11.90
C LEU A 126 1.27 14.15 -10.53
N GLN A 127 2.48 13.70 -10.20
CA GLN A 127 3.15 14.06 -8.94
C GLN A 127 3.31 15.58 -8.78
N GLN A 128 3.73 16.27 -9.84
CA GLN A 128 3.85 17.73 -9.83
C GLN A 128 2.49 18.41 -9.66
N LEU A 129 1.46 17.92 -10.36
CA LEU A 129 0.09 18.43 -10.24
C LEU A 129 -0.47 18.23 -8.83
N VAL A 130 -0.29 17.04 -8.24
CA VAL A 130 -0.76 16.71 -6.88
C VAL A 130 -0.16 17.67 -5.86
N ARG A 131 1.16 17.94 -5.93
CA ARG A 131 1.81 18.95 -5.07
C ARG A 131 1.22 20.34 -5.28
N ALA A 132 1.08 20.79 -6.53
CA ALA A 132 0.55 22.12 -6.83
C ALA A 132 -0.89 22.30 -6.33
N LYS A 133 -1.75 21.30 -6.58
CA LYS A 133 -3.15 21.31 -6.15
C LYS A 133 -3.33 21.18 -4.64
N ALA A 134 -2.42 20.47 -3.96
CA ALA A 134 -2.37 20.44 -2.51
C ALA A 134 -2.11 21.84 -1.93
N THR A 135 -1.09 22.54 -2.44
CA THR A 135 -0.80 23.92 -2.03
C THR A 135 -1.99 24.86 -2.26
N GLU A 136 -2.63 24.79 -3.43
CA GLU A 136 -3.85 25.56 -3.73
C GLU A 136 -5.00 25.26 -2.76
N ALA A 137 -5.10 24.02 -2.28
CA ALA A 137 -6.11 23.56 -1.34
C ALA A 137 -5.76 23.82 0.14
N GLY A 138 -4.60 24.43 0.43
CA GLY A 138 -4.12 24.69 1.78
C GLY A 138 -3.55 23.46 2.50
N ILE A 139 -3.19 22.41 1.76
CA ILE A 139 -2.45 21.24 2.26
C ILE A 139 -0.96 21.53 2.06
N ASP A 140 -0.14 21.37 3.11
CA ASP A 140 1.31 21.50 3.00
C ASP A 140 1.86 20.35 2.12
N PRO A 141 2.48 20.66 0.96
CA PRO A 141 2.97 19.65 0.04
C PRO A 141 4.25 18.93 0.51
N ASP A 142 4.91 19.42 1.56
CA ASP A 142 6.11 18.80 2.16
C ASP A 142 5.75 17.77 3.23
N ASP A 143 4.56 17.86 3.79
CA ASP A 143 3.95 16.84 4.63
C ASP A 143 3.28 15.73 3.79
N PRO A 144 3.17 14.49 4.32
CA PRO A 144 2.46 13.44 3.63
C PRO A 144 0.94 13.60 3.71
N PHE A 145 0.25 13.28 2.62
CA PHE A 145 -1.21 13.35 2.52
C PHE A 145 -1.79 12.34 1.52
N PRO A 146 -3.05 11.90 1.72
CA PRO A 146 -3.74 11.03 0.76
C PRO A 146 -4.36 11.85 -0.37
N PHE A 147 -4.56 11.23 -1.53
CA PHE A 147 -5.32 11.79 -2.65
C PHE A 147 -6.02 10.66 -3.41
N ARG A 148 -6.98 11.00 -4.26
CA ARG A 148 -7.60 10.05 -5.20
C ARG A 148 -7.50 10.54 -6.62
N VAL A 149 -7.42 9.61 -7.55
CA VAL A 149 -7.56 9.90 -8.99
C VAL A 149 -8.65 8.99 -9.55
N THR A 150 -9.59 9.55 -10.29
CA THR A 150 -10.64 8.76 -10.95
C THR A 150 -10.74 9.12 -12.43
N GLY A 151 -11.13 8.15 -13.24
CA GLY A 151 -11.35 8.33 -14.66
C GLY A 151 -10.77 7.22 -15.50
N ARG A 152 -10.68 7.47 -16.81
CA ARG A 152 -10.22 6.52 -17.81
C ARG A 152 -8.73 6.70 -18.04
N VAL A 153 -7.93 5.67 -17.76
CA VAL A 153 -6.50 5.68 -18.05
C VAL A 153 -6.24 5.33 -19.52
N ALA A 154 -5.19 5.88 -20.10
CA ALA A 154 -4.70 5.44 -21.41
C ALA A 154 -3.99 4.10 -21.29
N SER A 155 -3.12 3.96 -20.29
CA SER A 155 -2.50 2.68 -19.92
C SER A 155 -2.19 2.61 -18.42
N LEU A 156 -2.16 1.39 -17.91
CA LEU A 156 -1.90 1.07 -16.52
C LEU A 156 -1.10 -0.25 -16.44
N GLU A 157 0.02 -0.20 -15.73
CA GLU A 157 0.78 -1.36 -15.30
C GLU A 157 0.69 -1.42 -13.77
N TRP A 158 0.32 -2.57 -13.24
CA TRP A 158 0.10 -2.75 -11.81
C TRP A 158 0.41 -4.18 -11.40
N HIS A 159 0.65 -4.42 -10.12
CA HIS A 159 0.97 -5.75 -9.62
C HIS A 159 0.22 -6.11 -8.34
N VAL A 160 0.24 -7.41 -8.06
CA VAL A 160 -0.06 -7.98 -6.76
C VAL A 160 1.13 -8.83 -6.34
N ASN A 161 1.60 -8.65 -5.11
CA ASN A 161 2.67 -9.49 -4.56
C ASN A 161 2.20 -10.95 -4.36
N VAL A 162 3.09 -11.89 -4.67
CA VAL A 162 2.93 -13.34 -4.55
C VAL A 162 4.17 -13.89 -3.88
N ASP A 163 3.99 -14.67 -2.81
CA ASP A 163 5.12 -15.32 -2.16
C ASP A 163 5.78 -16.31 -3.14
N GLN A 164 7.00 -15.98 -3.53
CA GLN A 164 7.90 -16.83 -4.31
C GLN A 164 9.26 -16.96 -3.63
N THR A 165 9.28 -16.85 -2.30
CA THR A 165 10.50 -16.88 -1.51
C THR A 165 11.05 -18.30 -1.39
N ASP A 166 10.19 -19.32 -1.50
CA ASP A 166 10.50 -20.73 -1.24
C ASP A 166 11.15 -20.93 0.15
N GLY A 167 10.76 -20.09 1.12
CA GLY A 167 11.34 -20.04 2.47
C GLY A 167 12.78 -19.53 2.54
N GLN A 168 13.32 -18.99 1.44
CA GLN A 168 14.66 -18.40 1.39
C GLN A 168 14.61 -16.91 1.74
N PRO A 169 15.74 -16.33 2.22
CA PRO A 169 15.84 -14.89 2.41
C PRO A 169 15.49 -14.11 1.14
N ILE A 170 14.73 -13.03 1.31
CA ILE A 170 14.28 -12.16 0.22
C ILE A 170 15.44 -11.25 -0.20
N ASP A 171 16.02 -11.55 -1.36
CA ASP A 171 16.94 -10.65 -2.06
C ASP A 171 16.21 -9.83 -3.13
N GLN A 172 16.93 -8.91 -3.78
CA GLN A 172 16.35 -8.06 -4.84
C GLN A 172 15.71 -8.89 -5.96
N ARG A 173 16.33 -10.01 -6.34
CA ARG A 173 15.82 -10.87 -7.42
C ARG A 173 14.49 -11.51 -7.02
N ARG A 174 14.37 -12.03 -5.79
CA ARG A 174 13.11 -12.59 -5.26
C ARG A 174 12.05 -11.53 -5.08
N PHE A 175 12.41 -10.35 -4.56
CA PHE A 175 11.49 -9.23 -4.41
C PHE A 175 10.91 -8.73 -5.73
N GLU A 176 11.70 -8.73 -6.82
CA GLU A 176 11.15 -8.37 -8.15
C GLU A 176 10.29 -9.48 -8.77
N ARG A 177 10.58 -10.74 -8.42
CA ARG A 177 9.86 -11.91 -8.91
C ARG A 177 8.51 -12.12 -8.21
N SER A 178 8.36 -11.64 -6.98
CA SER A 178 7.09 -11.69 -6.24
C SER A 178 5.97 -10.89 -6.91
N LYS A 179 6.28 -9.98 -7.82
CA LYS A 179 5.30 -9.09 -8.43
C LYS A 179 4.64 -9.76 -9.63
N GLU A 180 3.44 -10.30 -9.44
CA GLU A 180 2.59 -10.71 -10.55
C GLU A 180 1.99 -9.47 -11.20
N ARG A 181 2.34 -9.22 -12.47
CA ARG A 181 2.05 -7.97 -13.17
C ARG A 181 0.90 -8.11 -14.14
N PHE A 182 0.10 -7.04 -14.22
CA PHE A 182 -1.05 -6.90 -15.09
C PHE A 182 -0.90 -5.62 -15.90
N GLN A 183 -1.39 -5.65 -17.14
CA GLN A 183 -1.38 -4.50 -18.03
C GLN A 183 -2.78 -4.26 -18.58
N GLU A 184 -3.22 -3.01 -18.52
CA GLU A 184 -4.53 -2.59 -18.98
C GLU A 184 -4.39 -1.33 -19.82
N THR A 185 -5.26 -1.18 -20.81
CA THR A 185 -5.38 0.04 -21.60
C THR A 185 -6.84 0.44 -21.67
N ASP A 186 -7.09 1.74 -21.81
CA ASP A 186 -8.45 2.28 -21.93
C ASP A 186 -9.43 1.75 -20.86
N LEU A 187 -9.02 1.85 -19.60
CA LEU A 187 -9.75 1.28 -18.46
C LEU A 187 -10.24 2.39 -17.53
N MET A 188 -11.50 2.31 -17.10
CA MET A 188 -11.99 3.12 -16.00
C MET A 188 -11.45 2.59 -14.67
N VAL A 189 -10.88 3.48 -13.87
CA VAL A 189 -10.23 3.13 -12.61
C VAL A 189 -10.53 4.16 -11.53
N GLU A 190 -10.42 3.71 -10.28
CA GLU A 190 -10.24 4.58 -9.13
C GLU A 190 -8.85 4.27 -8.53
N ILE A 191 -8.04 5.30 -8.29
CA ILE A 191 -6.71 5.19 -7.72
C ILE A 191 -6.73 5.90 -6.36
N LEU A 192 -6.23 5.22 -5.33
CA LEU A 192 -5.89 5.82 -4.04
C LEU A 192 -4.38 6.04 -4.02
N GLY A 193 -3.98 7.26 -3.73
CA GLY A 193 -2.58 7.67 -3.67
C GLY A 193 -2.21 8.27 -2.32
N PHE A 194 -0.95 8.11 -1.96
CA PHE A 194 -0.31 8.83 -0.85
C PHE A 194 0.91 9.57 -1.39
N HIS A 195 0.94 10.88 -1.18
CA HIS A 195 2.08 11.72 -1.50
C HIS A 195 2.99 11.85 -0.28
N SER A 196 4.30 11.82 -0.50
CA SER A 196 5.30 12.13 0.52
C SER A 196 6.71 12.26 -0.08
N THR A 197 7.48 13.26 0.37
CA THR A 197 8.91 13.39 0.03
C THR A 197 9.87 12.92 1.12
N ALA A 198 9.38 12.58 2.31
CA ALA A 198 10.20 12.22 3.47
C ALA A 198 10.25 10.72 3.80
N HIS A 199 9.49 9.88 3.09
CA HIS A 199 9.20 8.49 3.48
C HIS A 199 9.64 7.44 2.43
N ALA A 200 10.71 7.75 1.69
CA ALA A 200 11.35 6.80 0.78
C ALA A 200 11.88 5.58 1.54
N GLY A 201 11.56 4.38 1.04
CA GLY A 201 11.83 3.11 1.72
C GLY A 201 10.97 2.82 2.94
N VAL A 202 10.02 3.70 3.29
CA VAL A 202 9.02 3.45 4.32
C VAL A 202 7.72 2.97 3.65
N PHE A 203 6.92 3.89 3.13
CA PHE A 203 5.74 3.59 2.31
C PHE A 203 5.82 4.23 0.92
N ILE A 204 6.89 4.98 0.62
CA ILE A 204 7.23 5.39 -0.74
C ILE A 204 8.36 4.48 -1.24
N LYS A 205 8.31 4.08 -2.50
CA LYS A 205 9.32 3.20 -3.11
C LYS A 205 10.72 3.79 -2.96
N ASN A 206 11.68 2.93 -2.59
CA ASN A 206 13.08 3.30 -2.40
C ASN A 206 13.92 3.28 -3.70
N SER A 207 13.42 3.87 -4.79
CA SER A 207 14.21 4.10 -5.99
C SER A 207 13.49 5.02 -6.98
N SER A 208 14.21 6.00 -7.53
CA SER A 208 13.83 6.61 -8.79
C SER A 208 14.22 5.66 -9.92
N THR A 209 13.30 5.36 -10.85
CA THR A 209 13.60 4.55 -12.04
C THR A 209 14.30 5.33 -13.14
N ASP A 210 14.51 6.63 -12.96
CA ASP A 210 15.12 7.52 -13.96
C ASP A 210 15.94 8.60 -13.25
N ALA A 211 17.26 8.64 -13.50
CA ALA A 211 18.16 9.62 -12.91
C ALA A 211 17.84 11.07 -13.33
N ASN A 212 17.03 11.26 -14.39
CA ASN A 212 16.59 12.58 -14.87
C ASN A 212 15.20 12.98 -14.35
N GLN A 213 14.55 12.15 -13.53
CA GLN A 213 13.28 12.48 -12.89
C GLN A 213 13.45 12.72 -11.39
N PRO A 214 12.63 13.60 -10.80
CA PRO A 214 12.59 13.73 -9.36
C PRO A 214 12.26 12.37 -8.74
N PRO A 215 12.74 12.10 -7.51
CA PRO A 215 12.43 10.84 -6.84
C PRO A 215 10.91 10.62 -6.75
N ASP A 216 10.53 9.34 -6.80
CA ASP A 216 9.15 8.92 -6.56
C ASP A 216 8.67 9.51 -5.22
N ALA A 217 7.55 10.22 -5.26
CA ALA A 217 6.89 10.76 -4.07
C ALA A 217 5.46 10.22 -3.92
N LEU A 218 5.03 9.32 -4.81
CA LEU A 218 3.69 8.75 -4.81
C LEU A 218 3.73 7.24 -4.51
N HIS A 219 2.81 6.79 -3.65
CA HIS A 219 2.46 5.38 -3.52
C HIS A 219 1.00 5.20 -3.90
N LEU A 220 0.75 4.42 -4.94
CA LEU A 220 -0.53 4.32 -5.63
C LEU A 220 -1.06 2.89 -5.60
N HIS A 221 -2.32 2.72 -5.21
CA HIS A 221 -3.07 1.49 -5.43
C HIS A 221 -4.29 1.76 -6.33
N VAL A 222 -4.66 0.80 -7.15
CA VAL A 222 -5.75 0.91 -8.14
C VAL A 222 -6.90 -0.04 -7.82
N ARG A 223 -8.12 0.42 -8.10
CA ARG A 223 -9.37 -0.35 -8.17
C ARG A 223 -9.87 -0.31 -9.62
N PRO A 224 -9.58 -1.32 -10.45
CA PRO A 224 -10.05 -1.38 -11.83
C PRO A 224 -11.54 -1.68 -11.90
N GLN A 225 -12.31 -0.91 -12.69
CA GLN A 225 -13.77 -1.06 -12.75
C GLN A 225 -14.22 -2.41 -13.35
N ASN A 226 -13.42 -3.00 -14.24
CA ASN A 226 -13.73 -4.30 -14.87
C ASN A 226 -13.54 -5.50 -13.93
N ARG A 227 -12.99 -5.31 -12.71
CA ARG A 227 -12.77 -6.38 -11.72
C ARG A 227 -13.22 -5.92 -10.33
N PRO A 228 -14.52 -6.03 -10.00
CA PRO A 228 -15.03 -5.63 -8.70
C PRO A 228 -14.29 -6.28 -7.53
N GLY A 229 -13.94 -5.49 -6.52
CA GLY A 229 -13.24 -5.95 -5.31
C GLY A 229 -11.73 -6.13 -5.46
N VAL A 230 -11.20 -6.20 -6.69
CA VAL A 230 -9.77 -6.31 -6.94
C VAL A 230 -9.06 -4.97 -6.71
N THR A 231 -7.89 -5.06 -6.10
CA THR A 231 -6.97 -3.97 -5.85
C THR A 231 -5.53 -4.40 -6.14
N GLY A 232 -4.63 -3.45 -6.34
CA GLY A 232 -3.20 -3.75 -6.41
C GLY A 232 -2.34 -2.49 -6.52
N HIS A 233 -1.02 -2.66 -6.47
CA HIS A 233 -0.06 -1.57 -6.52
C HIS A 233 0.16 -1.09 -7.96
N VAL A 234 0.14 0.22 -8.22
CA VAL A 234 0.39 0.79 -9.55
C VAL A 234 1.89 0.92 -9.78
N ASP A 235 2.41 0.26 -10.81
CA ASP A 235 3.81 0.35 -11.24
C ASP A 235 4.03 1.50 -12.23
N ARG A 236 3.10 1.69 -13.16
CA ARG A 236 3.17 2.73 -14.19
C ARG A 236 1.79 3.19 -14.61
N LEU A 237 1.65 4.49 -14.79
CA LEU A 237 0.38 5.14 -15.14
C LEU A 237 0.55 6.09 -16.31
N THR A 238 -0.29 5.93 -17.34
CA THR A 238 -0.54 6.96 -18.35
C THR A 238 -1.99 7.42 -18.23
N LEU A 239 -2.19 8.67 -17.80
CA LEU A 239 -3.51 9.26 -17.61
C LEU A 239 -4.22 9.43 -18.96
N GLY A 240 -5.53 9.22 -18.97
CA GLY A 240 -6.38 9.64 -20.07
C GLY A 240 -6.84 11.08 -19.89
N LYS A 241 -7.81 11.48 -20.70
CA LYS A 241 -8.40 12.82 -20.69
C LYS A 241 -9.58 12.92 -19.73
N GLY A 242 -9.85 14.12 -19.23
CA GLY A 242 -11.00 14.39 -18.36
C GLY A 242 -10.98 13.62 -17.04
N MET A 243 -9.80 13.26 -16.54
CA MET A 243 -9.66 12.61 -15.24
C MET A 243 -9.85 13.63 -14.10
N THR A 244 -10.12 13.12 -12.90
CA THR A 244 -10.37 13.94 -11.71
C THR A 244 -9.38 13.58 -10.61
N LEU A 245 -8.77 14.61 -10.02
CA LEU A 245 -8.00 14.53 -8.78
C LEU A 245 -8.92 14.93 -7.63
N SER A 246 -8.96 14.14 -6.57
CA SER A 246 -9.66 14.49 -5.34
C SER A 246 -8.68 14.64 -4.19
N LEU A 247 -8.75 15.77 -3.49
CA LEU A 247 -7.93 16.05 -2.30
C LEU A 247 -8.79 16.11 -1.04
N PRO A 248 -8.24 15.82 0.15
CA PRO A 248 -8.96 16.00 1.39
C PRO A 248 -9.45 17.43 1.56
N ALA A 249 -10.69 17.59 2.03
CA ALA A 249 -11.13 18.90 2.49
C ALA A 249 -10.37 19.27 3.78
N ILE A 250 -9.68 20.40 3.77
CA ILE A 250 -9.25 21.03 5.02
C ILE A 250 -10.51 21.65 5.66
N ASN A 251 -10.84 21.22 6.88
CA ASN A 251 -11.85 21.91 7.67
C ASN A 251 -11.31 23.33 7.96
N GLN A 252 -11.90 24.33 7.31
CA GLN A 252 -11.76 25.73 7.72
C GLN A 252 -12.65 26.00 8.93
#